data_AF-A0A3N6R2M7-F1
#
_entry.id   AF-A0A3N6R2M7-F1
#
_cell.length_a   1.000
_cell.length_b   1.000
_cell.length_c   1.000
_cell.angle_alpha   90.00
_cell.angle_beta   90.00
_cell.angle_gamma   90.00
#
_symmetry.space_group_name_H-M   'P 1'
#
loop_
_entity.id
_entity.type
_entity.pdbx_description
1 polymer ?
#
loop_
_entity_poly.entity_id
_entity_poly.type
_entity_poly.pdbx_seq_one_letter_code
_entity_poly.pdbx_strand_id
1 'polypeptide(L)' 'DFREEVWVSDGTLAGTHVLKEIVEGYDHPSPAGFTVINDHLYFFARDPVVGNTFYVSDGTSEGTTILYDMDDLYAGQI' A
#
# COMPACT_ATOMS: atom_id res chain seq x y z
N ASP A 1 -4.96 13.84 12.60
CA ASP A 1 -5.08 13.09 11.35
C ASP A 1 -3.68 12.76 10.90
N PHE A 2 -3.20 11.55 11.18
CA PHE A 2 -1.83 11.11 10.87
C PHE A 2 -1.94 9.77 10.15
N ARG A 3 -2.25 9.81 8.86
CA ARG A 3 -2.18 8.66 7.98
C ARG A 3 -0.80 8.61 7.36
N GLU A 4 -0.22 7.41 7.27
CA GLU A 4 1.06 7.19 6.60
C GLU A 4 0.77 6.85 5.14
N GLU A 5 1.23 7.71 4.23
CA GLU A 5 1.01 7.55 2.79
C GLU A 5 2.30 7.10 2.09
N VAL A 6 2.15 6.35 1.00
CA VAL A 6 3.25 6.03 0.10
C VAL A 6 3.37 7.12 -0.95
N TRP A 7 4.56 7.71 -1.09
CA TRP A 7 4.84 8.79 -2.03
C TRP A 7 5.81 8.32 -3.13
N VAL A 8 5.58 8.81 -4.34
CA VAL A 8 6.46 8.65 -5.50
C VAL A 8 7.09 10.01 -5.82
N SER A 9 8.36 10.01 -6.22
CA SER A 9 9.07 11.21 -6.65
C SER A 9 10.08 10.87 -7.74
N ASP A 10 10.16 11.72 -8.76
CA ASP A 10 11.23 11.74 -9.75
C ASP A 10 12.39 12.70 -9.37
N GLY A 11 12.37 13.21 -8.14
CA GLY A 11 13.31 14.22 -7.65
C GLY A 11 12.89 15.67 -7.92
N THR A 12 11.75 15.89 -8.58
CA THR A 12 11.17 17.21 -8.79
C THR A 12 9.91 17.41 -7.94
N LEU A 13 9.57 18.67 -7.67
CA LEU A 13 8.32 19.00 -6.98
C LEU A 13 7.10 18.57 -7.81
N ALA A 14 7.16 18.74 -9.14
CA ALA A 14 6.06 18.41 -10.03
C ALA A 14 5.81 16.90 -10.17
N GLY A 15 6.87 16.09 -10.07
CA GLY A 15 6.77 14.62 -10.08
C GLY A 15 6.56 14.00 -8.70
N THR A 16 6.48 14.79 -7.63
CA THR A 16 6.24 14.26 -6.28
C THR A 16 4.74 14.22 -5.97
N HIS A 17 4.20 13.04 -5.73
CA HIS A 17 2.78 12.82 -5.48
C HIS A 17 2.53 11.57 -4.63
N VAL A 18 1.34 11.50 -4.02
CA VAL A 18 0.88 10.28 -3.35
C VAL A 18 0.69 9.20 -4.39
N LEU A 19 1.23 8.01 -4.15
CA LEU A 19 1.14 6.86 -5.06
C LEU A 19 -0.32 6.49 -5.31
N LYS A 20 -1.05 6.23 -4.23
CA LYS A 20 -2.46 5.83 -4.18
C LYS A 20 -2.91 5.87 -2.72
N GLU A 21 -4.21 6.04 -2.48
CA GLU A 21 -4.79 5.75 -1.16
C GLU A 21 -4.63 4.25 -0.87
N ILE A 22 -3.82 3.92 0.14
CA ILE A 22 -3.51 2.54 0.50
C ILE A 22 -4.52 2.07 1.55
N VAL A 23 -5.40 1.16 1.13
CA VAL A 23 -6.57 0.60 1.84
C VAL A 23 -7.68 1.65 2.12
N GLU A 24 -8.69 1.68 1.25
CA GLU A 24 -9.89 2.51 1.47
C GLU A 24 -10.67 2.02 2.72
N GLY A 25 -11.08 2.95 3.57
CA GLY A 25 -11.97 2.66 4.71
C GLY A 25 -11.28 2.30 6.03
N TYR A 26 -9.95 2.31 6.09
CA TYR A 26 -9.20 2.08 7.32
C TYR A 26 -8.64 3.37 7.90
N ASP A 27 -8.71 3.50 9.23
CA ASP A 27 -8.36 4.76 9.90
C ASP A 27 -6.85 5.03 9.92
N HIS A 28 -6.01 3.99 9.95
CA HIS A 28 -4.56 4.10 10.17
C HIS A 28 -3.73 3.00 9.48
N PRO A 29 -3.71 2.91 8.14
CA PRO A 29 -2.77 2.02 7.47
C PRO A 29 -1.34 2.44 7.79
N SER A 30 -0.48 1.46 8.11
CA SER A 30 0.96 1.66 8.29
C SER A 30 1.75 0.89 7.23
N PRO A 31 2.09 1.53 6.09
CA PRO A 31 2.92 0.94 5.06
C PRO A 31 4.33 0.60 5.57
N ALA A 32 4.79 -0.62 5.30
CA ALA A 32 6.10 -1.10 5.70
C ALA A 32 6.63 -2.20 4.77
N GLY A 33 7.89 -2.61 4.99
CA GLY A 33 8.47 -3.76 4.29
C GLY A 33 8.76 -3.52 2.80
N PHE A 34 9.13 -2.29 2.44
CA PHE A 34 9.43 -1.91 1.07
C PHE A 34 10.62 -2.70 0.49
N THR A 35 10.40 -3.34 -0.66
CA THR A 35 11.45 -4.01 -1.44
C THR A 35 11.20 -3.86 -2.93
N VAL A 36 12.26 -3.68 -3.72
CA VAL A 36 12.16 -3.55 -5.18
C VAL A 36 12.68 -4.82 -5.83
N ILE A 37 11.88 -5.40 -6.72
CA ILE A 37 12.23 -6.59 -7.50
C ILE A 37 11.77 -6.36 -8.94
N ASN A 38 12.68 -6.47 -9.91
CA ASN A 38 12.39 -6.31 -11.34
C ASN A 38 11.53 -5.05 -11.65
N ASP A 39 11.99 -3.90 -11.16
CA ASP A 39 11.35 -2.58 -11.34
C ASP A 39 9.95 -2.42 -10.71
N HIS A 40 9.55 -3.35 -9.83
CA HIS A 40 8.30 -3.23 -9.06
C HIS A 40 8.62 -3.09 -7.57
N LEU A 41 7.90 -2.18 -6.91
CA LEU A 41 7.90 -2.00 -5.47
C LEU A 41 6.88 -2.96 -4.84
N TYR A 42 7.34 -3.76 -3.89
CA TYR A 42 6.51 -4.60 -3.03
C TYR A 42 6.54 -4.06 -1.62
N PHE A 43 5.39 -4.02 -0.97
CA PHE A 43 5.24 -3.57 0.41
C PHE A 43 3.95 -4.14 0.99
N PHE A 44 3.71 -3.93 2.28
CA PHE A 44 2.42 -4.23 2.90
C PHE A 44 1.95 -3.04 3.73
N ALA A 45 0.65 -2.88 3.86
CA ALA A 45 0.04 -2.01 4.86
C ALA A 45 -0.43 -2.87 6.03
N ARG A 46 -0.02 -2.50 7.25
CA ARG A 46 -0.54 -3.16 8.45
C ARG A 46 -1.86 -2.52 8.86
N ASP A 47 -2.84 -3.36 9.13
CA ASP A 47 -4.02 -3.00 9.90
C ASP A 47 -4.02 -3.80 11.23
N PRO A 48 -4.27 -3.15 12.38
CA PRO A 48 -4.25 -3.80 13.68
C PRO A 48 -5.43 -4.77 13.94
N VAL A 49 -6.50 -4.69 13.16
CA VAL A 49 -7.74 -5.48 13.30
C VAL A 49 -7.72 -6.68 12.36
N VAL A 50 -7.39 -6.48 11.09
CA VAL A 50 -7.61 -7.48 10.04
C VAL A 50 -6.32 -8.12 9.50
N GLY A 51 -5.17 -7.49 9.74
CA GLY A 51 -3.85 -8.02 9.38
C GLY A 51 -3.15 -7.21 8.31
N ASN A 52 -2.31 -7.86 7.49
CA ASN A 52 -1.50 -7.16 6.49
C ASN A 52 -2.09 -7.36 5.10
N THR A 53 -2.30 -6.26 4.36
CA THR A 53 -2.57 -6.29 2.92
C THR A 53 -1.27 -6.05 2.16
N PHE A 54 -0.91 -6.94 1.24
CA PHE A 54 0.31 -6.89 0.46
C PHE A 54 0.05 -6.29 -0.92
N TYR A 55 0.96 -5.43 -1.35
CA TYR A 55 0.86 -4.65 -2.58
C TYR A 55 2.06 -4.88 -3.49
N VAL A 56 1.81 -4.69 -4.78
CA VAL A 56 2.83 -4.48 -5.81
C VAL A 56 2.51 -3.20 -6.57
N SER A 57 3.53 -2.42 -6.91
CA SER A 57 3.42 -1.15 -7.63
C SER A 57 4.54 -1.00 -8.66
N ASP A 58 4.22 -0.47 -9.83
CA ASP A 58 5.19 0.01 -10.82
C ASP A 58 5.57 1.50 -10.62
N GLY A 59 5.13 2.10 -9.51
CA GLY A 59 5.30 3.53 -9.23
C GLY A 59 4.17 4.42 -9.72
N THR A 60 3.10 3.86 -10.31
CA THR A 60 1.89 4.59 -10.71
C THR A 60 0.67 4.17 -9.88
N SER A 61 -0.34 5.04 -9.79
CA SER A 61 -1.58 4.73 -9.06
C SER A 61 -2.36 3.58 -9.70
N GLU A 62 -2.30 3.50 -11.03
CA GLU A 62 -2.96 2.50 -11.87
C GLU A 62 -2.25 1.14 -11.79
N GLY A 63 -0.91 1.13 -11.78
CA GLY A 63 -0.09 -0.08 -11.63
C GLY A 63 0.08 -0.54 -10.19
N THR A 64 -0.58 0.10 -9.22
CA THR A 64 -0.60 -0.32 -7.82
C THR A 64 -1.81 -1.20 -7.52
N THR A 65 -1.55 -2.48 -7.21
CA THR A 65 -2.58 -3.50 -6.94
C THR A 65 -2.27 -4.32 -5.68
N ILE A 66 -3.32 -4.89 -5.09
CA ILE A 66 -3.21 -5.87 -4.02
C ILE A 66 -2.70 -7.18 -4.63
N LEU A 67 -1.62 -7.71 -4.06
CA LEU A 67 -1.09 -9.03 -4.34
C LEU A 67 -1.78 -10.08 -3.47
N TYR A 68 -2.05 -9.73 -2.21
CA TYR A 68 -2.69 -10.61 -1.25
C TYR A 68 -3.35 -9.79 -0.15
N ASP A 69 -4.61 -10.11 0.15
CA ASP A 69 -5.33 -9.51 1.27
C ASP A 69 -5.51 -10.53 2.40
N MET A 70 -5.14 -10.15 3.62
CA MET A 70 -5.40 -11.00 4.79
C MET A 70 -6.85 -10.90 5.24
N ASP A 71 -7.58 -9.84 4.89
CA ASP A 71 -8.99 -9.65 5.24
C ASP A 71 -9.87 -10.75 4.65
N ASP A 72 -9.60 -11.12 3.40
CA ASP A 72 -10.31 -12.19 2.67
C ASP A 72 -10.22 -13.55 3.38
N LEU A 73 -9.17 -13.78 4.18
CA LEU A 73 -9.04 -15.01 4.97
C LEU A 73 -9.92 -15.03 6.22
N TYR A 74 -10.17 -13.86 6.83
CA TYR A 74 -10.96 -13.75 8.06
C TYR A 74 -12.44 -13.48 7.81
N ALA A 75 -12.79 -12.95 6.62
CA ALA A 75 -14.18 -12.71 6.21
C ALA A 75 -15.04 -14.00 6.16
N GLY A 76 -14.41 -15.17 6.08
CA GLY A 76 -15.08 -16.48 6.13
C GLY A 76 -15.18 -17.14 7.52
N GLN A 77 -14.70 -16.49 8.58
CA GLN A 77 -14.61 -17.06 9.94
C GLN A 77 -15.50 -16.37 11.00
N ILE A 78 -16.34 -15.41 10.59
CA ILE A 78 -17.35 -14.77 11.46
C ILE A 78 -18.78 -15.09 11.02
#